data_AF-A1ATA6-F1
#
_entry.id   AF-A1ATA6-F1
#
_cell.length_a   1.000
_cell.length_b   1.000
_cell.length_c   1.000
_cell.angle_alpha   90.00
_cell.angle_beta   90.00
_cell.angle_gamma   90.00
#
_symmetry.space_group_name_H-M   'P 1'
#
loop_
_entity.id
_entity.type
_entity.pdbx_description
1 polymer ?
#
loop_
_entity_poly.entity_id
_entity_poly.type
_entity_poly.pdbx_seq_one_letter_code
_entity_poly.pdbx_strand_id
1 'polypeptide(L)' 'MLRVNISNLRRKIEADPSRPRHIITEPGVGYRLVPEL' A
#
# COMPACT_ATOMS: atom_id res chain seq x y z
N MET A 1 -10.23 -10.48 2.00
CA MET A 1 -9.49 -10.51 0.71
C MET A 1 -8.71 -9.22 0.43
N LEU A 2 -9.33 -8.03 0.40
CA LEU A 2 -8.63 -6.77 0.03
C LEU A 2 -7.33 -6.50 0.83
N ARG A 3 -7.36 -6.55 2.17
CA ARG A 3 -6.15 -6.31 3.00
C ARG A 3 -5.01 -7.28 2.66
N VAL A 4 -5.32 -8.56 2.42
CA VAL A 4 -4.32 -9.58 2.06
C VAL A 4 -3.73 -9.27 0.69
N ASN A 5 -4.56 -8.90 -0.28
CA ASN A 5 -4.11 -8.52 -1.62
C ASN A 5 -3.23 -7.27 -1.57
N ILE A 6 -3.58 -6.27 -0.76
CA ILE A 6 -2.75 -5.07 -0.56
C ILE A 6 -1.42 -5.41 0.12
N SER A 7 -1.42 -6.28 1.13
CA SER A 7 -0.18 -6.77 1.75
C SER A 7 0.71 -7.51 0.74
N ASN A 8 0.12 -8.34 -0.12
CA ASN A 8 0.85 -9.04 -1.18
C ASN A 8 1.38 -8.08 -2.25
N LEU A 9 0.62 -7.04 -2.59
CA LEU A 9 1.04 -6.02 -3.55
C LEU A 9 2.19 -5.18 -2.99
N ARG A 10 2.10 -4.70 -1.75
CA ARG A 10 3.18 -3.95 -1.09
C ARG A 10 4.49 -4.73 -1.05
N ARG A 11 4.46 -6.04 -0.82
CA ARG A 11 5.66 -6.90 -0.89
C ARG A 11 6.35 -6.92 -2.25
N LYS A 12 5.64 -6.59 -3.33
CA LYS A 12 6.16 -6.62 -4.70
C LYS A 12 6.69 -5.26 -5.17
N ILE A 13 6.12 -4.16 -4.66
CA ILE A 13 6.37 -2.81 -5.21
C ILE A 13 7.00 -1.84 -4.22
N GLU A 14 6.87 -2.08 -2.91
CA GLU A 14 7.47 -1.22 -1.90
C GLU A 14 8.88 -1.72 -1.58
N ALA A 15 9.84 -0.80 -1.47
CA ALA A 15 11.19 -1.13 -1.01
C ALA A 15 11.19 -1.71 0.42
N ASP A 16 10.31 -1.18 1.29
CA ASP A 16 10.00 -1.73 2.61
C ASP A 16 8.48 -1.82 2.77
N PRO A 17 7.89 -3.03 2.76
CA PRO A 17 6.44 -3.21 2.88
C PRO A 17 5.84 -2.73 4.21
N SER A 18 6.67 -2.57 5.25
CA SER A 18 6.24 -2.03 6.56
C SER A 18 6.18 -0.50 6.56
N ARG A 19 6.85 0.15 5.59
CA ARG A 19 6.90 1.60 5.41
C ARG A 19 6.45 1.97 3.98
N PRO A 20 5.18 1.71 3.63
CA PRO A 20 4.70 1.87 2.26
C PRO A 20 4.76 3.33 1.82
N ARG A 21 5.20 3.55 0.58
CA ARG A 21 5.34 4.88 -0.06
C ARG A 21 4.35 5.05 -1.21
N HIS A 22 4.00 3.95 -1.89
CA HIS A 22 3.09 3.97 -3.04
C HIS A 22 1.65 3.75 -2.62
N ILE A 23 1.37 2.81 -1.71
CA ILE A 23 0.01 2.50 -1.28
C ILE A 23 -0.17 2.87 0.18
N ILE A 24 -0.81 3.99 0.47
CA ILE A 24 -1.04 4.49 1.83
C ILE A 24 -2.39 4.02 2.36
N THR A 25 -2.42 3.59 3.62
CA THR A 25 -3.68 3.26 4.31
C THR A 25 -4.35 4.55 4.77
N GLU A 26 -5.60 4.76 4.41
CA GLU A 26 -6.43 5.87 4.88
C GLU A 26 -7.49 5.32 5.85
N PRO A 27 -7.36 5.58 7.16
CA PRO A 27 -8.30 5.09 8.16
C PRO A 27 -9.75 5.51 7.84
N GLY A 28 -10.67 4.55 7.86
CA GLY A 28 -12.08 4.80 7.56
C GLY A 28 -12.42 4.96 6.07
N VAL A 29 -11.42 5.03 5.18
CA VAL A 29 -11.63 5.23 3.74
C VAL A 29 -11.15 4.02 2.94
N GLY A 30 -9.91 3.60 3.12
CA GLY A 30 -9.32 2.50 2.35
C GLY A 30 -7.84 2.69 2.06
N TYR A 31 -7.48 2.66 0.77
CA TYR A 31 -6.10 2.77 0.32
C TYR A 31 -5.98 3.82 -0.77
N ARG A 32 -4.93 4.63 -0.70
CA ARG A 32 -4.60 5.66 -1.69
C ARG A 32 -3.31 5.30 -2.41
N LEU A 33 -3.34 5.36 -3.74
CA LEU A 33 -2.13 5.30 -4.56
C LEU A 33 -1.48 6.69 -4.58
N VAL A 34 -0.19 6.76 -4.26
CA VAL A 34 0.63 7.96 -4.32
C VAL A 34 1.65 7.76 -5.45
N PRO A 35 1.59 8.55 -6.53
CA PRO A 35 2.57 8.48 -7.60
C PRO A 35 3.91 9.08 -7.15
N GLU A 36 5.01 8.53 -7.65
CA GLU A 36 6.33 9.16 -7.53
C GLU A 36 6.33 10.39 -8.45
N LEU A 37 6.56 11.58 -7.88
CA LEU A 37 6.77 12.83 -8.61
C LEU A 37 8.20 12.92 -9.14
#